data_AF-T2JZX9-F1
#
_entry.id   AF-T2JZX9-F1
#
_cell.length_a   1.000
_cell.length_b   1.000
_cell.length_c   1.000
_cell.angle_alpha   90.00
_cell.angle_beta   90.00
_cell.angle_gamma   90.00
#
_symmetry.space_group_name_H-M   'P 1'
#
loop_
_entity.id
_entity.type
_entity.pdbx_description
1 polymer ?
#
loop_
_entity_poly.entity_id
_entity_poly.type
_entity_poly.pdbx_seq_one_letter_code
_entity_poly.pdbx_strand_id
1 'polypeptide(L)' 'MKSKKMIDDQEILLQGIEALNQSLGVAGALRFLSILQKNSTDYVDISEKLYQDQTIDDIFERANQNWLD' A
#
# COMPACT_ATOMS: atom_id res chain seq x y z
N MET A 1 28.56 4.94 -25.45
CA MET A 1 27.82 5.50 -24.31
C MET A 1 27.53 4.36 -23.35
N LYS A 2 27.99 4.43 -22.10
CA LYS A 2 27.76 3.35 -21.11
C LYS A 2 26.26 3.29 -20.81
N SER A 3 25.64 2.16 -21.08
CA SER A 3 24.25 1.89 -20.69
C SER A 3 24.16 2.06 -19.17
N LYS A 4 23.31 2.99 -18.70
CA LYS A 4 22.97 3.14 -17.29
C LYS A 4 22.32 1.82 -16.89
N LYS A 5 23.05 0.96 -16.16
CA LYS A 5 22.51 -0.30 -15.63
C LYS A 5 21.26 0.10 -14.85
N MET A 6 20.08 -0.25 -15.36
CA MET A 6 18.83 -0.02 -14.64
C MET A 6 18.99 -0.78 -13.32
N ILE A 7 18.96 -0.03 -12.23
CA ILE A 7 18.98 -0.58 -10.89
C ILE A 7 17.66 -1.33 -10.76
N ASP A 8 17.75 -2.62 -10.45
CA ASP A 8 16.59 -3.47 -10.22
C ASP A 8 15.85 -3.02 -8.96
N ASP A 9 14.55 -3.28 -8.87
CA ASP A 9 13.71 -2.84 -7.76
C ASP A 9 14.23 -3.37 -6.41
N GLN A 10 14.82 -4.57 -6.39
CA GLN A 10 15.47 -5.13 -5.19
C GLN A 10 16.66 -4.31 -4.72
N GLU A 11 17.46 -3.81 -5.66
CA GLU A 11 18.64 -3.01 -5.38
C GLU A 11 18.25 -1.60 -4.89
N ILE A 12 17.16 -1.03 -5.42
CA ILE A 12 16.57 0.22 -4.91
C ILE A 12 16.09 0.03 -3.47
N LEU A 13 15.37 -1.06 -3.18
CA LEU A 13 14.87 -1.37 -1.84
C LEU A 13 16.01 -1.53 -0.84
N LEU A 14 17.07 -2.26 -1.22
CA LEU A 14 18.23 -2.50 -0.37
C LEU A 14 18.93 -1.18 -0.02
N GLN A 15 19.21 -0.35 -1.02
CA GLN A 15 19.84 0.97 -0.81
C GLN A 15 18.97 1.89 0.05
N GLY A 16 17.65 1.84 -0.10
CA GLY A 16 16.72 2.59 0.73
C GLY A 16 16.75 2.16 2.20
N ILE A 17 16.73 0.85 2.46
CA ILE A 17 16.81 0.30 3.82
C ILE A 17 18.16 0.65 4.47
N GLU A 18 19.27 0.56 3.73
CA GLU A 18 20.59 0.94 4.22
C GLU A 18 20.66 2.43 4.59
N ALA A 19 20.16 3.32 3.73
CA ALA A 19 20.12 4.75 4.01
C ALA A 19 19.27 5.07 5.26
N LEU A 20 18.12 4.40 5.43
CA LEU A 20 17.28 4.55 6.62
C LEU A 20 18.01 4.08 7.89
N ASN A 21 18.68 2.93 7.82
CA ASN A 21 19.44 2.39 8.95
C ASN A 21 20.61 3.30 9.35
N GLN A 22 21.33 3.87 8.38
CA GLN A 22 22.43 4.80 8.65
C GLN A 22 21.96 6.11 9.30
N SER A 23 20.81 6.62 8.89
CA SER A 23 20.27 7.90 9.38
C SER A 23 19.57 7.77 10.73
N LEU A 24 18.78 6.71 10.92
CA LEU A 24 17.83 6.59 12.04
C LEU A 24 18.20 5.47 13.04
N GLY A 25 19.20 4.65 12.71
CA GLY A 25 19.41 3.37 13.37
C GLY A 25 18.30 2.36 13.07
N VAL A 26 18.55 1.10 13.38
CA VAL A 26 17.63 -0.02 13.05
C VAL A 26 16.23 0.18 13.63
N ALA A 27 16.13 0.60 14.89
CA ALA A 27 14.84 0.83 15.56
C ALA A 27 14.07 2.02 14.96
N GLY A 28 14.77 3.10 14.60
CA GLY A 28 14.17 4.28 13.98
C GLY A 28 13.71 4.02 12.55
N ALA A 29 14.51 3.29 11.76
CA ALA A 29 14.16 2.84 10.42
C ALA A 29 12.90 1.96 10.41
N LEU A 30 12.82 0.99 11.33
CA LEU A 30 11.64 0.13 11.46
C LEU A 30 10.37 0.92 11.84
N ARG A 31 10.48 1.88 12.76
CA ARG A 31 9.37 2.77 13.14
C ARG A 31 8.94 3.68 11.99
N PHE A 32 9.88 4.17 11.18
CA PHE A 32 9.58 4.96 9.99
C PHE A 32 8.78 4.14 8.97
N LEU A 33 9.24 2.92 8.66
CA LEU A 33 8.56 2.04 7.71
C LEU A 33 7.15 1.66 8.19
N SER A 34 6.95 1.45 9.49
CA SER A 34 5.62 1.16 10.04
C SER A 34 4.66 2.34 9.94
N ILE A 35 5.14 3.59 10.10
CA ILE A 35 4.35 4.79 9.86
C ILE A 35 4.00 4.93 8.37
N LEU A 36 4.99 4.71 7.49
CA LEU A 36 4.81 4.79 6.04
C LEU A 36 3.77 3.77 5.56
N GLN A 37 3.84 2.53 6.07
CA GLN A 37 2.89 1.47 5.77
C GLN A 37 1.51 1.73 6.38
N LYS A 38 1.41 2.40 7.54
CA LYS A 38 0.11 2.67 8.18
C LYS A 38 -0.80 3.55 7.32
N ASN A 39 -0.24 4.35 6.42
CA ASN A 39 -0.98 5.15 5.44
C ASN A 39 -1.30 4.38 4.14
N SER A 40 -1.03 3.08 4.04
CA SER A 40 -1.10 2.33 2.80
C SER A 40 -2.51 1.86 2.42
N THR A 41 -3.50 2.76 2.48
CA THR A 41 -4.91 2.57 2.08
C THR A 41 -5.83 2.29 3.27
N ASP A 42 -6.55 3.33 3.70
CA ASP A 42 -7.67 3.19 4.62
C ASP A 42 -8.87 2.60 3.87
N TYR A 43 -8.97 1.27 3.89
CA TYR A 43 -10.05 0.54 3.24
C TYR A 43 -11.43 0.82 3.86
N VAL A 44 -11.48 1.40 5.06
CA VAL A 44 -12.74 1.81 5.71
C VAL A 44 -13.20 3.13 5.11
N ASP A 45 -12.34 4.14 5.08
CA ASP A 45 -12.66 5.42 4.41
C ASP A 45 -13.02 5.22 2.93
N ILE A 46 -12.36 4.26 2.27
CA ILE A 46 -12.62 3.95 0.86
C ILE A 46 -13.93 3.19 0.68
N SER A 47 -14.24 2.21 1.54
CA SER A 47 -15.52 1.49 1.46
C SER A 47 -16.69 2.42 1.77
N GLU A 48 -16.54 3.31 2.76
CA GLU A 48 -17.53 4.34 3.07
C GLU A 48 -17.78 5.25 1.86
N LYS A 49 -16.75 5.73 1.18
CA LYS A 49 -16.89 6.55 -0.04
C LYS A 49 -17.48 5.78 -1.21
N LEU A 50 -17.09 4.52 -1.41
CA LEU A 50 -17.54 3.70 -2.54
C LEU A 50 -19.02 3.35 -2.44
N TYR A 51 -19.54 3.21 -1.22
CA TYR A 51 -20.90 2.74 -0.96
C TYR A 51 -21.77 3.78 -0.25
N GLN A 52 -21.35 5.05 -0.20
CA GLN A 52 -22.05 6.12 0.53
C GLN A 52 -23.53 6.29 0.13
N ASP A 53 -23.87 6.00 -1.12
CA ASP A 53 -25.23 6.13 -1.66
C ASP A 53 -25.95 4.77 -1.79
N GLN A 54 -25.39 3.70 -1.22
CA GLN A 54 -25.93 2.34 -1.31
C GLN A 54 -26.29 1.82 0.08
N THR A 55 -27.46 1.21 0.20
CA THR A 55 -27.80 0.45 1.40
C THR A 55 -27.08 -0.90 1.39
N ILE A 56 -27.02 -1.55 2.55
CA ILE A 56 -26.48 -2.91 2.67
C ILE A 56 -27.23 -3.88 1.75
N ASP A 57 -28.54 -3.70 1.61
CA ASP A 57 -29.38 -4.53 0.76
C ASP A 57 -29.02 -4.35 -0.73
N ASP A 58 -28.77 -3.11 -1.18
CA ASP A 58 -28.33 -2.82 -2.56
C ASP A 58 -26.97 -3.46 -2.87
N ILE A 59 -26.05 -3.40 -1.91
CA ILE A 59 -24.72 -4.01 -2.03
C ILE A 59 -24.86 -5.53 -2.13
N PHE A 60 -25.72 -6.12 -1.30
CA PHE A 60 -25.95 -7.56 -1.25
C PHE A 60 -26.63 -8.08 -2.52
N GLU A 61 -27.68 -7.41 -2.99
CA GLU A 61 -28.34 -7.77 -4.25
C GLU A 61 -27.37 -7.72 -5.43
N ARG A 62 -26.58 -6.64 -5.57
CA ARG A 62 -25.57 -6.54 -6.62
C ARG A 62 -24.53 -7.65 -6.54
N ALA A 63 -24.03 -7.95 -5.34
CA ALA A 63 -23.04 -9.00 -5.15
C ALA A 63 -23.60 -10.37 -5.57
N ASN A 64 -24.85 -10.67 -5.19
CA ASN A 64 -25.52 -11.92 -5.51
C ASN A 64 -25.77 -12.08 -7.03
N GLN A 65 -26.12 -10.99 -7.73
CA GLN A 65 -26.28 -10.99 -9.18
C GLN A 65 -24.99 -11.31 -9.94
N ASN A 66 -23.84 -10.81 -9.46
CA ASN A 66 -22.53 -11.02 -10.10
C ASN A 66 -21.78 -12.27 -9.59
N TRP A 67 -22.34 -13.00 -8.60
CA TRP A 67 -21.74 -14.23 -8.06
C TRP A 67 -22.19 -15.49 -8.81
N LEU A 68 -23.28 -15.41 -9.56
CA LEU A 68 -23.89 -16.52 -10.31
C LEU A 68 -23.43 -16.60 -11.78
N ASP A 69 -22.54 -15.69 -12.20
CA ASP A 69 -21.80 -15.74 -13.48
C ASP A 69 -20.45 -16.44 -13.33
#